data_AF-A0A1F4V8S3-F1
#
_entry.id   AF-A0A1F4V8S3-F1
#
_cell.length_a   1.000
_cell.length_b   1.000
_cell.length_c   1.000
_cell.angle_alpha   90.00
_cell.angle_beta   90.00
_cell.angle_gamma   90.00
#
_symmetry.space_group_name_H-M   'P 1'
#
loop_
_entity.id
_entity.type
_entity.pdbx_description
1 polymer ?
#
loop_
_entity_poly.entity_id
_entity_poly.type
_entity_poly.pdbx_seq_one_letter_code
_entity_poly.pdbx_strand_id
1 'polypeptide(L)'
;MDNNKSKDIRITLTTILLIVLIGTAVHFWQNYEKSKTSNTELLVQNTIEEDKFIENNVAGITSTSLDPAAAPESSQAESLDMASSSDVETEVVFVPSGLFTEEEKSDLNNKLIEPFLDFQKDSNILTLTLEIEKSSLEDAGYKYKISYINKGGSNGGMLFGLNSPLEWWLPDCLNGCIFSDSFKEKYPEIVEQSE
;
A
#
# COMPACT_ATOMS: atom_id res chain seq x y z
N MET A 1 31.82 16.58 56.48
CA MET A 1 32.73 15.79 55.62
C MET A 1 31.92 15.03 54.55
N ASP A 2 30.79 15.61 54.09
CA ASP A 2 29.69 14.84 53.49
C ASP A 2 29.44 15.14 52.01
N ASN A 3 30.01 16.24 51.49
CA ASN A 3 29.85 16.65 50.10
C ASN A 3 30.62 15.79 49.09
N ASN A 4 31.69 15.11 49.51
CA ASN A 4 32.45 14.24 48.61
C ASN A 4 31.74 12.89 48.41
N LYS A 5 31.18 12.33 49.49
CA LYS A 5 30.47 11.05 49.46
C LYS A 5 29.23 11.08 48.56
N SER A 6 28.49 12.20 48.55
CA SER A 6 27.33 12.37 47.67
C SER A 6 27.69 12.53 46.19
N LYS A 7 28.88 13.08 45.86
CA LYS A 7 29.32 13.22 44.47
C LYS A 7 29.78 11.88 43.91
N ASP A 8 30.51 11.10 44.70
CA ASP A 8 30.95 9.76 44.31
C ASP A 8 29.76 8.83 44.02
N ILE A 9 28.72 8.85 44.85
CA ILE A 9 27.50 8.05 44.65
C ILE A 9 26.79 8.42 43.34
N ARG A 10 26.71 9.71 42.98
CA ARG A 10 26.07 10.16 41.74
C ARG A 10 26.85 9.74 40.50
N ILE A 11 28.19 9.81 40.57
CA ILE A 11 29.06 9.37 39.47
C ILE A 11 28.93 7.87 39.26
N THR A 12 28.92 7.07 40.33
CA THR A 12 28.75 5.61 40.22
C THR A 12 27.39 5.23 39.63
N LEU A 13 26.31 5.89 40.04
CA LEU A 13 24.97 5.65 39.49
C LEU A 13 24.87 5.97 38.00
N THR A 14 25.45 7.09 37.55
CA THR A 14 25.44 7.43 36.12
C THR A 14 26.29 6.49 35.29
N THR A 15 27.41 5.98 35.83
CA THR A 15 28.22 4.98 35.11
C THR A 15 27.47 3.66 34.93
N ILE A 16 26.79 3.18 35.98
CA ILE A 16 26.00 1.95 35.91
C ILE A 16 24.87 2.10 34.90
N LEU A 17 24.16 3.24 34.90
CA LEU A 17 23.07 3.50 33.95
C LEU A 17 23.56 3.48 32.50
N LEU A 18 24.73 4.07 32.23
CA LEU A 18 25.35 4.08 30.90
C LEU A 18 25.69 2.66 30.41
N ILE A 19 26.23 1.81 31.29
CA ILE A 19 26.55 0.42 30.95
C ILE A 19 25.28 -0.37 30.61
N VAL A 20 24.20 -0.18 31.38
CA VAL A 20 22.91 -0.83 31.11
C VAL A 20 22.34 -0.39 29.76
N LEU A 21 22.35 0.92 29.46
CA LEU A 21 21.85 1.44 28.19
C LEU A 21 22.63 0.88 26.99
N ILE A 22 23.96 0.85 27.07
CA ILE A 22 24.81 0.27 26.00
C ILE A 22 24.50 -1.23 25.83
N GLY A 23 24.37 -1.97 26.93
CA GLY A 23 24.01 -3.40 26.88
C GLY A 23 22.66 -3.65 26.21
N THR A 24 21.64 -2.85 26.54
CA THR A 24 20.31 -2.98 25.90
C THR A 24 20.33 -2.62 24.42
N ALA A 25 21.10 -1.59 24.02
CA ALA A 25 21.23 -1.21 22.62
C ALA A 25 21.92 -2.29 21.79
N VAL A 26 22.99 -2.91 22.32
CA VAL A 26 23.69 -4.02 21.65
C VAL A 26 22.78 -5.25 21.53
N HIS A 27 22.06 -5.61 22.59
CA HIS A 27 21.12 -6.73 22.57
C HIS A 27 19.99 -6.49 21.55
N PHE A 28 19.44 -5.28 21.51
CA PHE A 28 18.42 -4.90 20.55
C PHE A 28 18.95 -4.95 19.11
N TRP A 29 20.15 -4.43 18.84
CA TRP A 29 20.77 -4.48 17.51
C TRP A 29 20.99 -5.92 17.03
N GLN A 30 21.52 -6.78 17.89
CA GLN A 30 21.73 -8.20 17.54
C GLN A 30 20.42 -8.94 17.26
N ASN A 31 19.37 -8.63 18.00
CA ASN A 31 18.05 -9.22 17.76
C ASN A 31 17.38 -8.66 16.49
N TYR A 32 17.61 -7.38 16.19
CA TYR A 32 17.12 -6.73 14.98
C TYR A 32 17.72 -7.32 13.70
N GLU A 33 19.03 -7.60 13.67
CA GLU A 33 19.69 -8.26 12.52
C GLU A 33 19.08 -9.64 12.21
N LYS A 34 18.81 -10.47 13.23
CA LYS A 34 18.21 -11.80 13.05
C LYS A 34 16.82 -11.73 12.40
N SER A 35 16.06 -10.67 12.65
CA SER A 35 14.73 -10.49 12.05
C SER A 35 14.76 -10.16 10.55
N LYS A 36 15.86 -9.58 10.04
CA LYS A 36 15.99 -9.29 8.60
C LYS A 36 16.26 -10.55 7.78
N THR A 37 17.08 -11.47 8.27
CA THR A 37 17.47 -12.67 7.52
C THR A 37 16.30 -13.63 7.28
N SER A 38 15.38 -13.76 8.25
CA SER A 38 14.22 -14.66 8.14
C SER A 38 13.21 -14.23 7.06
N ASN A 39 13.12 -12.95 6.73
CA ASN A 39 12.18 -12.44 5.73
C ASN A 39 12.73 -12.52 4.29
N THR A 40 14.05 -12.58 4.12
CA THR A 40 14.69 -12.70 2.80
C THR A 40 14.63 -14.13 2.26
N GLU A 41 14.67 -15.14 3.14
CA GLU A 41 14.66 -16.56 2.72
C GLU A 41 13.27 -17.02 2.23
N LEU A 42 12.19 -16.44 2.77
CA LEU A 42 10.81 -16.76 2.37
C LEU A 42 10.44 -16.16 1.00
N LEU A 43 11.04 -15.03 0.63
CA LEU A 43 10.79 -14.39 -0.67
C LEU A 43 11.41 -15.19 -1.84
N VAL A 44 12.53 -15.88 -1.61
CA VAL A 44 13.26 -16.63 -2.66
C VAL A 44 12.57 -17.96 -2.99
N GLN A 45 11.89 -18.61 -2.04
CA GLN A 45 11.18 -19.87 -2.34
C GLN A 45 9.92 -19.64 -3.17
N ASN A 46 9.19 -18.53 -2.95
CA ASN A 46 7.97 -18.24 -3.70
C ASN A 46 8.27 -17.88 -5.18
N THR A 47 9.43 -17.32 -5.49
CA THR A 47 9.82 -17.00 -6.87
C THR A 47 10.19 -18.23 -7.71
N ILE A 48 10.60 -19.35 -7.08
CA ILE A 48 11.05 -20.55 -7.82
C ILE A 48 9.86 -21.44 -8.26
N GLU A 49 8.70 -21.35 -7.61
CA GLU A 49 7.52 -22.12 -8.01
C GLU A 49 6.75 -21.51 -9.19
N GLU A 50 6.86 -20.19 -9.42
CA GLU A 50 6.08 -19.49 -10.46
C GLU A 50 6.66 -19.69 -11.88
N ASP A 51 7.98 -19.85 -12.02
CA ASP A 51 8.65 -20.02 -13.32
C ASP A 51 8.39 -21.39 -13.99
N LYS A 52 7.83 -22.37 -13.27
CA LYS A 52 7.52 -23.70 -13.84
C LYS A 52 6.17 -23.77 -14.56
N PHE A 53 5.29 -22.78 -14.40
CA PHE A 53 3.94 -22.86 -14.95
C PHE A 53 3.79 -22.32 -16.39
N ILE A 54 4.73 -21.50 -16.87
CA ILE A 54 4.56 -20.79 -18.15
C ILE A 54 5.01 -21.59 -19.38
N GLU A 55 5.86 -22.62 -19.24
CA GLU A 55 6.47 -23.29 -20.41
C GLU A 55 5.54 -24.30 -21.14
N ASN A 56 4.36 -24.63 -20.61
CA ASN A 56 3.53 -25.73 -21.14
C ASN A 56 2.39 -25.33 -22.08
N ASN A 57 2.17 -24.04 -22.39
CA ASN A 57 0.99 -23.60 -23.16
C ASN A 57 1.28 -22.96 -24.53
N VAL A 58 2.51 -23.01 -25.05
CA VAL A 58 2.84 -22.48 -26.39
C VAL A 58 3.05 -23.61 -27.38
N ALA A 59 1.98 -24.37 -27.65
CA ALA A 59 1.94 -25.32 -28.77
C ALA A 59 0.57 -25.29 -29.44
N GLY A 60 0.44 -24.45 -30.47
CA GLY A 60 -0.48 -24.74 -31.58
C GLY A 60 -1.47 -23.66 -31.92
N ILE A 61 -1.09 -22.75 -32.83
CA ILE A 61 -1.94 -22.35 -33.97
C ILE A 61 -1.07 -21.75 -35.07
N THR A 62 -0.96 -22.48 -36.19
CA THR A 62 -0.31 -22.07 -37.44
C THR A 62 -1.36 -22.12 -38.55
N SER A 63 -1.24 -21.21 -39.53
CA SER A 63 -1.76 -21.27 -40.93
C SER A 63 -3.23 -20.81 -41.13
N THR A 64 -3.67 -20.03 -42.13
CA THR A 64 -3.11 -19.44 -43.37
C THR A 64 -4.20 -18.54 -44.01
N SER A 65 -3.86 -17.39 -44.66
CA SER A 65 -4.35 -17.01 -46.01
C SER A 65 -3.76 -15.67 -46.51
N LEU A 66 -3.04 -15.73 -47.63
CA LEU A 66 -2.76 -14.63 -48.59
C LEU A 66 -4.06 -14.37 -49.41
N ASP A 67 -4.35 -13.28 -50.14
CA ASP A 67 -3.57 -12.33 -50.94
C ASP A 67 -4.51 -11.14 -51.41
N PRO A 68 -4.20 -10.24 -52.38
CA PRO A 68 -4.23 -8.78 -52.20
C PRO A 68 -5.17 -7.98 -53.14
N ALA A 69 -5.31 -6.66 -52.95
CA ALA A 69 -5.09 -5.62 -53.98
C ALA A 69 -5.72 -4.23 -53.68
N ALA A 70 -4.97 -3.20 -54.07
CA ALA A 70 -5.35 -1.86 -54.53
C ALA A 70 -5.65 -0.73 -53.51
N ALA A 71 -4.71 0.22 -53.46
CA ALA A 71 -4.84 1.63 -53.03
C ALA A 71 -5.50 2.48 -54.17
N PRO A 72 -5.83 3.80 -54.02
CA PRO A 72 -4.98 4.85 -53.44
C PRO A 72 -5.66 5.99 -52.62
N GLU A 73 -4.81 6.68 -51.86
CA GLU A 73 -4.77 8.10 -51.47
C GLU A 73 -6.05 8.87 -51.06
N SER A 74 -6.04 9.41 -49.83
CA SER A 74 -6.32 10.84 -49.60
C SER A 74 -5.74 11.34 -48.26
N SER A 75 -5.05 12.46 -48.38
CA SER A 75 -4.47 13.36 -47.38
C SER A 75 -5.46 13.88 -46.33
N GLN A 76 -5.04 13.96 -45.05
CA GLN A 76 -5.01 15.23 -44.28
C GLN A 76 -4.49 15.06 -42.83
N ALA A 77 -3.54 15.95 -42.48
CA ALA A 77 -3.25 16.53 -41.17
C ALA A 77 -2.74 15.64 -40.02
N GLU A 78 -1.41 15.55 -39.88
CA GLU A 78 -0.74 15.34 -38.60
C GLU A 78 -1.06 16.50 -37.65
N SER A 79 -2.05 16.32 -36.78
CA SER A 79 -2.02 16.96 -35.47
C SER A 79 -1.09 16.16 -34.59
N LEU A 80 -0.06 16.81 -34.04
CA LEU A 80 0.78 16.25 -33.00
C LEU A 80 -0.12 15.79 -31.85
N ASP A 81 -0.30 14.49 -31.73
CA ASP A 81 -0.92 13.85 -30.57
C ASP A 81 -0.14 14.29 -29.33
N MET A 82 -0.72 15.22 -28.57
CA MET A 82 -0.48 15.29 -27.15
C MET A 82 -0.73 13.89 -26.62
N ALA A 83 0.33 13.27 -26.10
CA ALA A 83 0.26 11.97 -25.44
C ALA A 83 -0.97 11.93 -24.54
N SER A 84 -1.98 11.20 -24.99
CA SER A 84 -3.12 10.80 -24.20
C SER A 84 -2.53 10.20 -22.93
N SER A 85 -2.68 10.90 -21.80
CA SER A 85 -2.46 10.29 -20.50
C SER A 85 -3.47 9.16 -20.44
N SER A 86 -3.05 7.96 -20.78
CA SER A 86 -3.85 6.78 -20.52
C SER A 86 -4.20 6.84 -19.03
N ASP A 87 -5.46 7.14 -18.73
CA ASP A 87 -5.99 7.04 -17.38
C ASP A 87 -5.66 5.63 -16.91
N VAL A 88 -4.69 5.53 -16.01
CA VAL A 88 -4.32 4.24 -15.44
C VAL A 88 -5.42 3.93 -14.45
N GLU A 89 -6.36 3.08 -14.85
CA GLU A 89 -7.41 2.58 -14.00
C GLU A 89 -6.80 1.71 -12.89
N THR A 90 -7.19 1.98 -11.64
CA THR A 90 -6.74 1.18 -10.50
C THR A 90 -7.46 -0.17 -10.51
N GLU A 91 -6.70 -1.26 -10.45
CA GLU A 91 -7.24 -2.59 -10.26
C GLU A 91 -7.56 -2.83 -8.77
N VAL A 92 -8.84 -3.09 -8.45
CA VAL A 92 -9.27 -3.42 -7.09
C VAL A 92 -9.51 -4.93 -6.98
N VAL A 93 -8.78 -5.59 -6.08
CA VAL A 93 -8.83 -7.04 -5.89
C VAL A 93 -9.34 -7.37 -4.51
N PHE A 94 -10.36 -8.22 -4.41
CA PHE A 94 -10.91 -8.70 -3.14
C PHE A 94 -10.42 -10.12 -2.85
N VAL A 95 -9.75 -10.32 -1.71
CA VAL A 95 -9.06 -11.56 -1.38
C VAL A 95 -9.59 -12.18 -0.07
N PRO A 96 -9.89 -13.50 -0.05
CA PRO A 96 -10.03 -14.36 -1.22
C PRO A 96 -11.32 -14.03 -2.01
N SER A 97 -11.27 -14.26 -3.32
CA SER A 97 -12.39 -13.97 -4.22
C SER A 97 -13.66 -14.70 -3.82
N GLY A 98 -14.80 -14.02 -3.88
CA GLY A 98 -16.12 -14.59 -3.59
C GLY A 98 -16.52 -14.61 -2.11
N LEU A 99 -15.69 -14.11 -1.20
CA LEU A 99 -16.04 -13.98 0.23
C LEU A 99 -16.62 -12.61 0.64
N PHE A 100 -16.74 -11.69 -0.31
CA PHE A 100 -17.29 -10.36 -0.07
C PHE A 100 -18.69 -10.28 -0.66
N THR A 101 -19.68 -9.85 0.15
CA THR A 101 -21.02 -9.59 -0.37
C THR A 101 -21.04 -8.31 -1.22
N GLU A 102 -22.06 -8.14 -2.04
CA GLU A 102 -22.22 -6.93 -2.84
C GLU A 102 -22.46 -5.69 -1.96
N GLU A 103 -23.14 -5.84 -0.81
CA GLU A 103 -23.26 -4.74 0.15
C GLU A 103 -21.89 -4.37 0.74
N GLU A 104 -21.06 -5.35 1.11
CA GLU A 104 -19.72 -5.07 1.64
C GLU A 104 -18.84 -4.34 0.62
N LYS A 105 -18.87 -4.78 -0.65
CA LYS A 105 -18.14 -4.11 -1.72
C LYS A 105 -18.63 -2.69 -1.94
N SER A 106 -19.96 -2.46 -1.88
CA SER A 106 -20.53 -1.13 -2.01
C SER A 106 -20.12 -0.21 -0.86
N ASP A 107 -20.17 -0.71 0.37
CA ASP A 107 -19.72 0.04 1.55
C ASP A 107 -18.23 0.38 1.48
N LEU A 108 -17.39 -0.61 1.12
CA LEU A 108 -15.95 -0.40 0.91
C LEU A 108 -15.67 0.58 -0.23
N ASN A 109 -16.45 0.53 -1.31
CA ASN A 109 -16.30 1.45 -2.43
C ASN A 109 -16.51 2.90 -1.97
N ASN A 110 -17.61 3.14 -1.28
CA ASN A 110 -18.02 4.49 -0.89
C ASN A 110 -17.14 5.04 0.23
N LYS A 111 -16.77 4.21 1.21
CA LYS A 111 -16.12 4.68 2.44
C LYS A 111 -14.61 4.54 2.45
N LEU A 112 -14.03 3.74 1.56
CA LEU A 112 -12.59 3.54 1.49
C LEU A 112 -12.05 3.73 0.07
N ILE A 113 -12.51 2.97 -0.91
CA ILE A 113 -11.85 2.89 -2.22
C ILE A 113 -11.90 4.24 -2.93
N GLU A 114 -13.09 4.80 -3.16
CA GLU A 114 -13.20 6.09 -3.84
C GLU A 114 -12.49 7.23 -3.10
N PRO A 115 -12.73 7.48 -1.79
CA PRO A 115 -12.05 8.56 -1.11
C PRO A 115 -10.53 8.36 -1.05
N PHE A 116 -10.04 7.12 -0.91
CA PHE A 116 -8.61 6.86 -0.99
C PHE A 116 -8.04 7.22 -2.36
N LEU A 117 -8.65 6.77 -3.45
CA LEU A 117 -8.17 7.03 -4.80
C LEU A 117 -8.24 8.51 -5.18
N ASP A 118 -9.31 9.21 -4.79
CA ASP A 118 -9.45 10.64 -5.03
C ASP A 118 -8.40 11.44 -4.24
N PHE A 119 -8.11 11.07 -2.99
CA PHE A 119 -7.05 11.70 -2.19
C PHE A 119 -5.65 11.48 -2.79
N GLN A 120 -5.38 10.27 -3.27
CA GLN A 120 -4.12 9.95 -3.95
C GLN A 120 -3.97 10.77 -5.24
N LYS A 121 -5.04 10.89 -6.02
CA LYS A 121 -5.07 11.69 -7.25
C LYS A 121 -4.78 13.16 -6.99
N ASP A 122 -5.39 13.74 -5.95
CA ASP A 122 -5.12 15.13 -5.53
C ASP A 122 -3.65 15.34 -5.12
N SER A 123 -3.01 14.30 -4.58
CA SER A 123 -1.60 14.27 -4.22
C SER A 123 -0.67 13.94 -5.42
N ASN A 124 -1.21 13.83 -6.63
CA ASN A 124 -0.51 13.38 -7.84
C ASN A 124 0.13 11.98 -7.71
N ILE A 125 -0.48 11.11 -6.91
CA ILE A 125 -0.11 9.71 -6.75
C ILE A 125 -1.11 8.85 -7.52
N LEU A 126 -0.60 7.98 -8.40
CA LEU A 126 -1.43 7.04 -9.15
C LEU A 126 -1.34 5.65 -8.51
N THR A 127 -2.44 5.18 -7.93
CA THR A 127 -2.56 3.80 -7.42
C THR A 127 -2.81 2.85 -8.59
N LEU A 128 -1.99 1.80 -8.72
CA LEU A 128 -2.15 0.76 -9.74
C LEU A 128 -3.04 -0.38 -9.26
N THR A 129 -2.81 -0.83 -8.03
CA THR A 129 -3.53 -1.96 -7.45
C THR A 129 -3.92 -1.64 -6.02
N LEU A 130 -5.14 -2.01 -5.65
CA LEU A 130 -5.66 -1.97 -4.29
C LEU A 130 -6.22 -3.35 -3.93
N GLU A 131 -5.53 -4.07 -3.07
CA GLU A 131 -5.94 -5.38 -2.57
C GLU A 131 -6.66 -5.23 -1.22
N ILE A 132 -7.83 -5.85 -1.11
CA ILE A 132 -8.67 -5.83 0.09
C ILE A 132 -8.85 -7.26 0.57
N GLU A 133 -8.25 -7.56 1.70
CA GLU A 133 -8.32 -8.85 2.38
C GLU A 133 -9.30 -8.78 3.58
N LYS A 134 -9.99 -9.88 3.88
CA LYS A 134 -10.58 -10.06 5.21
C LYS A 134 -9.43 -10.15 6.22
N SER A 135 -9.50 -9.34 7.27
CA SER A 135 -8.44 -9.26 8.26
C SER A 135 -8.34 -10.55 9.07
N SER A 136 -7.12 -11.01 9.36
CA SER A 136 -6.89 -12.08 10.34
C SER A 136 -6.93 -11.58 11.80
N LEU A 137 -7.04 -10.26 11.98
CA LEU A 137 -7.07 -9.56 13.26
C LEU A 137 -8.48 -9.12 13.64
N GLU A 138 -9.51 -9.92 13.30
CA GLU A 138 -10.90 -9.64 13.70
C GLU A 138 -11.05 -9.49 15.23
N ASP A 139 -10.25 -10.24 16.00
CA ASP A 139 -10.21 -10.12 17.47
C ASP A 139 -9.76 -8.74 17.96
N ALA A 140 -8.96 -8.03 17.15
CA ALA A 140 -8.56 -6.64 17.41
C ALA A 140 -9.59 -5.62 16.88
N GLY A 141 -10.67 -6.10 16.26
CA GLY A 141 -11.78 -5.30 15.76
C GLY A 141 -11.67 -4.88 14.29
N TYR A 142 -10.50 -5.04 13.64
CA TYR A 142 -10.33 -4.66 12.24
C TYR A 142 -10.93 -5.72 11.31
N LYS A 143 -11.87 -5.31 10.46
CA LYS A 143 -12.53 -6.21 9.48
C LYS A 143 -11.71 -6.47 8.23
N TYR A 144 -10.92 -5.49 7.80
CA TYR A 144 -10.21 -5.56 6.52
C TYR A 144 -8.74 -5.19 6.67
N LYS A 145 -7.91 -5.81 5.83
CA LYS A 145 -6.52 -5.44 5.59
C LYS A 145 -6.42 -4.97 4.15
N ILE A 146 -5.85 -3.79 3.95
CA ILE A 146 -5.74 -3.14 2.65
C ILE A 146 -4.26 -3.06 2.30
N SER A 147 -3.91 -3.43 1.08
CA SER A 147 -2.55 -3.28 0.52
C SER A 147 -2.65 -2.54 -0.80
N TYR A 148 -1.70 -1.66 -1.11
CA TYR A 148 -1.71 -0.94 -2.38
C TYR A 148 -0.32 -0.83 -2.99
N ILE A 149 -0.30 -0.72 -4.32
CA ILE A 149 0.90 -0.47 -5.11
C ILE A 149 0.64 0.75 -5.98
N ASN A 150 1.50 1.75 -5.89
CA ASN A 150 1.44 2.96 -6.70
C ASN A 150 2.40 2.87 -7.90
N LYS A 151 2.10 3.69 -8.92
CA LYS A 151 3.00 3.92 -10.04
C LYS A 151 4.34 4.46 -9.52
N GLY A 152 5.44 3.87 -10.00
CA GLY A 152 6.78 4.15 -9.49
C GLY A 152 7.25 3.20 -8.38
N GLY A 153 6.43 2.20 -8.01
CA GLY A 153 6.85 1.08 -7.16
C GLY A 153 6.76 1.32 -5.65
N SER A 154 6.27 2.49 -5.21
CA SER A 154 5.92 2.67 -3.79
C SER A 154 4.71 1.82 -3.45
N ASN A 155 4.72 1.23 -2.27
CA ASN A 155 3.63 0.38 -1.77
C ASN A 155 3.34 0.73 -0.30
N GLY A 156 2.21 0.25 0.19
CA GLY A 156 1.81 0.43 1.57
C GLY A 156 0.58 -0.40 1.90
N GLY A 157 0.07 -0.21 3.10
CA GLY A 157 -1.13 -0.89 3.54
C GLY A 157 -1.63 -0.36 4.88
N MET A 158 -2.86 -0.73 5.21
CA MET A 158 -3.54 -0.30 6.43
C MET A 158 -4.56 -1.35 6.87
N LEU A 159 -4.91 -1.32 8.15
CA LEU A 159 -6.07 -2.05 8.69
C LEU A 159 -7.27 -1.11 8.71
N PHE A 160 -8.46 -1.64 8.41
CA PHE A 160 -9.67 -0.83 8.27
C PHE A 160 -10.93 -1.55 8.79
N GLY A 161 -11.95 -0.78 9.16
CA GLY A 161 -13.27 -1.27 9.52
C GLY A 161 -13.38 -1.69 10.98
N LEU A 162 -12.97 -0.82 11.90
CA LEU A 162 -13.14 -1.00 13.34
C LEU A 162 -14.60 -0.91 13.80
N ASN A 163 -15.44 -0.15 13.07
CA ASN A 163 -16.80 0.17 13.49
C ASN A 163 -17.86 -0.58 12.67
N SER A 164 -19.07 -0.64 13.26
CA SER A 164 -20.29 -1.12 12.58
C SER A 164 -21.42 -0.12 12.85
N PRO A 165 -21.98 0.57 11.83
CA PRO A 165 -21.64 0.46 10.40
C PRO A 165 -20.20 0.89 10.10
N LEU A 166 -19.68 0.49 8.93
CA LEU A 166 -18.32 0.79 8.50
C LEU A 166 -18.05 2.31 8.60
N GLU A 167 -16.93 2.70 9.20
CA GLU A 167 -16.51 4.11 9.27
C GLU A 167 -15.99 4.63 7.92
N TRP A 168 -15.83 5.94 7.80
CA TRP A 168 -15.12 6.54 6.67
C TRP A 168 -13.61 6.34 6.84
N TRP A 169 -12.92 6.02 5.75
CA TRP A 169 -11.46 6.02 5.72
C TRP A 169 -10.92 7.42 5.98
N LEU A 170 -9.83 7.50 6.76
CA LEU A 170 -9.13 8.74 7.06
C LEU A 170 -7.67 8.63 6.58
N PRO A 171 -7.14 9.64 5.87
CA PRO A 171 -5.75 9.67 5.49
C PRO A 171 -4.84 9.84 6.71
N ASP A 172 -3.73 9.10 6.73
CA ASP A 172 -2.70 9.24 7.76
C ASP A 172 -1.72 10.35 7.35
N CYS A 173 -1.84 11.51 7.99
CA CYS A 173 -0.97 12.66 7.77
C CYS A 173 -0.38 13.13 9.10
N LEU A 174 0.95 13.12 9.23
CA LEU A 174 1.65 13.50 10.47
C LEU A 174 1.38 14.94 10.95
N ASN A 175 1.01 15.85 10.06
CA ASN A 175 0.81 17.27 10.36
C ASN A 175 -0.57 17.78 9.88
N GLY A 176 -1.57 16.90 9.84
CA GLY A 176 -2.87 17.19 9.23
C GLY A 176 -2.84 17.03 7.70
N CYS A 177 -3.99 16.73 7.13
CA CYS A 177 -4.13 16.48 5.70
C CYS A 177 -4.56 17.75 4.97
N ILE A 178 -3.92 18.04 3.85
CA ILE A 178 -4.33 19.13 2.95
C ILE A 178 -5.28 18.54 1.92
N PHE A 179 -6.53 18.96 1.98
CA PHE A 179 -7.57 18.52 1.04
C PHE A 179 -7.79 19.57 -0.05
N SER A 180 -7.98 19.11 -1.29
CA SER A 180 -8.48 19.97 -2.37
C SER A 180 -9.92 20.41 -2.10
N ASP A 181 -10.37 21.48 -2.76
CA ASP A 181 -11.76 21.93 -2.61
C ASP A 181 -12.76 20.90 -3.13
N SER A 182 -12.42 20.19 -4.21
CA SER A 182 -13.24 19.07 -4.73
C SER A 182 -13.34 17.92 -3.75
N PHE A 183 -12.26 17.58 -3.04
CA PHE A 183 -12.28 16.53 -2.04
C PHE A 183 -13.15 16.92 -0.84
N LYS A 184 -13.03 18.17 -0.38
CA LYS A 184 -13.86 18.68 0.72
C LYS A 184 -15.35 18.68 0.39
N GLU A 185 -15.70 19.01 -0.85
CA GLU A 185 -17.08 18.99 -1.30
C GLU A 185 -17.64 17.57 -1.41
N LYS A 186 -16.82 16.62 -1.90
CA LYS A 186 -17.25 15.22 -2.12
C LYS A 186 -17.25 14.38 -0.83
N TYR A 187 -16.33 14.65 0.10
CA TYR A 187 -16.11 13.86 1.31
C TYR A 187 -16.02 14.72 2.59
N PRO A 188 -17.04 15.52 2.92
CA PRO A 188 -17.02 16.39 4.10
C PRO A 188 -16.81 15.60 5.41
N GLU A 189 -17.28 14.35 5.49
CA GLU A 189 -17.12 13.49 6.67
C GLU A 189 -15.67 13.13 6.96
N ILE A 190 -14.83 13.01 5.92
CA ILE A 190 -13.40 12.72 6.09
C ILE A 190 -12.66 13.96 6.59
N VAL A 191 -13.04 15.13 6.07
CA VAL A 191 -12.42 16.41 6.44
C VAL A 191 -12.71 16.73 7.91
N GLU A 192 -13.97 16.62 8.33
CA GLU A 192 -14.38 16.93 9.72
C GLU A 192 -13.69 16.04 10.76
N GLN A 193 -13.38 14.79 10.41
CA GLN A 193 -12.72 13.83 11.30
C GLN A 193 -11.18 13.94 11.28
N SER A 194 -10.62 14.64 10.30
CA SER A 194 -9.17 14.79 10.11
C SER A 194 -8.59 16.10 10.67
N GLU A 195 -9.45 16.97 11.22
CA GLU A 195 -9.09 18.28 11.81
C GLU A 195 -8.77 18.23 13.32
#